data_AF-A0A3M3LTJ8-F1
#
_entry.id   AF-A0A3M3LTJ8-F1
#
_cell.length_a   1.000
_cell.length_b   1.000
_cell.length_c   1.000
_cell.angle_alpha   90.00
_cell.angle_beta   90.00
_cell.angle_gamma   90.00
#
_symmetry.space_group_name_H-M   'P 1'
#
loop_
_entity.id
_entity.type
_entity.pdbx_description
1 polymer ?
#
loop_
_entity_poly.entity_id
_entity_poly.type
_entity_poly.pdbx_seq_one_letter_code
_entity_poly.pdbx_strand_id
1 'polypeptide(L)'
;MLLRDANGGSLYESLEFLHGKLTYLVGRVPLTQTKVDSIVEDAMQFLRTCSDAHFLDAVEYIVHSDAHRCLGGQQEKVVERLNEFLSVDDLPYFITKQIWESWQSDDFRGQSIRLLEESKVIPKDSQVIHETAIEPALELLRQPAFRHANAEFMAALEDYRHQKFGDCVTKCNSSYESVMKVICGQKGFGYTQGDTTSKLLRTIMGQTQMDSFWESPLLIVGILRNKLGSAHGAGEKAKVVPEHVAKYALNVTASAMVFLNDQAYK
;
A
#
# COMPACT_ATOMS: atom_id res chain seq x y z
N MET A 1 -4.57 6.76 24.88
CA MET A 1 -6.02 6.94 25.17
C MET A 1 -6.84 6.16 24.17
N LEU A 2 -6.69 6.41 22.86
CA LEU A 2 -7.42 5.70 21.80
C LEU A 2 -7.48 4.17 21.94
N LEU A 3 -6.34 3.47 21.97
CA LEU A 3 -6.30 2.00 22.06
C LEU A 3 -6.94 1.47 23.35
N ARG A 4 -6.73 2.19 24.46
CA ARG A 4 -7.28 1.84 25.77
C ARG A 4 -8.80 1.92 25.76
N ASP A 5 -9.33 2.99 25.17
CA ASP A 5 -10.77 3.25 25.11
C ASP A 5 -11.46 2.29 24.13
N ALA A 6 -10.75 1.85 23.08
CA ALA A 6 -11.21 0.81 22.17
C ALA A 6 -11.33 -0.58 22.82
N ASN A 7 -10.43 -0.91 23.77
CA ASN A 7 -10.38 -2.22 24.44
C ASN A 7 -10.89 -2.20 25.90
N GLY A 8 -11.96 -1.45 26.17
CA GLY A 8 -12.64 -1.51 27.47
C GLY A 8 -11.79 -1.07 28.67
N GLY A 9 -10.75 -0.28 28.47
CA GLY A 9 -9.95 0.33 29.54
C GLY A 9 -8.55 -0.25 29.75
N SER A 10 -8.18 -1.36 29.09
CA SER A 10 -6.86 -2.00 29.25
C SER A 10 -5.98 -1.85 28.01
N LEU A 11 -4.70 -1.54 28.22
CA LEU A 11 -3.67 -1.57 27.17
C LEU A 11 -2.88 -2.88 27.15
N TYR A 12 -3.09 -3.74 28.16
CA TYR A 12 -2.26 -4.93 28.36
C TYR A 12 -2.26 -5.84 27.12
N GLU A 13 -3.44 -6.20 26.64
CA GLU A 13 -3.58 -7.10 25.48
C GLU A 13 -3.01 -6.49 24.19
N SER A 14 -3.19 -5.19 23.98
CA SER A 14 -2.63 -4.48 22.83
C SER A 14 -1.10 -4.47 22.87
N LEU A 15 -0.52 -4.25 24.05
CA LEU A 15 0.94 -4.19 24.23
C LEU A 15 1.59 -5.58 24.18
N GLU A 16 0.93 -6.61 24.72
CA GLU A 16 1.37 -8.00 24.59
C GLU A 16 1.34 -8.46 23.13
N PHE A 17 0.27 -8.14 22.40
CA PHE A 17 0.16 -8.42 20.96
C PHE A 17 1.26 -7.70 20.16
N LEU A 18 1.45 -6.40 20.39
CA LEU A 18 2.48 -5.62 19.73
C LEU A 18 3.87 -6.13 20.07
N HIS A 19 4.13 -6.55 21.32
CA HIS A 19 5.40 -7.16 21.71
C HIS A 19 5.71 -8.34 20.78
N GLY A 20 4.78 -9.29 20.67
CA GLY A 20 4.91 -10.44 19.79
C GLY A 20 5.26 -10.04 18.35
N LYS A 21 4.49 -9.13 17.73
CA LYS A 21 4.75 -8.68 16.35
C LYS A 21 6.09 -7.98 16.17
N LEU A 22 6.44 -7.08 17.08
CA LEU A 22 7.66 -6.29 17.00
C LEU A 22 8.91 -7.15 17.21
N THR A 23 8.83 -8.24 17.98
CA THR A 23 9.99 -9.14 18.14
C THR A 23 10.37 -9.85 16.84
N TYR A 24 9.37 -10.21 16.01
CA TYR A 24 9.61 -10.74 14.67
C TYR A 24 10.20 -9.68 13.75
N LEU A 25 9.68 -8.45 13.80
CA LEU A 25 10.16 -7.34 12.97
C LEU A 25 11.63 -7.01 13.25
N VAL A 26 11.99 -6.87 14.53
CA VAL A 26 13.35 -6.50 14.96
C VAL A 26 14.29 -7.72 15.00
N GLY A 27 13.76 -8.93 15.01
CA GLY A 27 14.53 -10.18 15.05
C GLY A 27 15.15 -10.51 16.41
N ARG A 28 14.57 -9.99 17.51
CA ARG A 28 15.01 -10.25 18.88
C ARG A 28 13.85 -10.20 19.87
N VAL A 29 13.94 -11.00 20.94
CA VAL A 29 12.87 -11.11 21.95
C VAL A 29 12.84 -9.91 22.90
N PRO A 30 13.96 -9.48 23.51
CA PRO A 30 13.98 -8.18 24.17
C PRO A 30 13.93 -7.09 23.10
N LEU A 31 12.83 -6.34 23.04
CA LEU A 31 12.69 -5.23 22.10
C LEU A 31 13.67 -4.12 22.46
N THR A 32 13.87 -3.87 23.76
CA THR A 32 14.85 -2.94 24.29
C THR A 32 16.11 -3.65 24.80
N GLN A 33 17.23 -2.92 24.85
CA GLN A 33 18.50 -3.44 25.40
C GLN A 33 18.61 -3.23 26.91
N THR A 34 17.55 -2.69 27.54
CA THR A 34 17.49 -2.42 28.97
C THR A 34 16.84 -3.57 29.71
N LYS A 35 17.16 -3.73 30.98
CA LYS A 35 16.49 -4.71 31.84
C LYS A 35 15.10 -4.17 32.17
N VAL A 36 14.07 -4.89 31.75
CA VAL A 36 12.65 -4.58 31.99
C VAL A 36 11.98 -5.75 32.68
N ASP A 37 11.00 -5.45 33.54
CA ASP A 37 10.41 -6.43 34.45
C ASP A 37 9.25 -7.19 33.79
N SER A 38 8.74 -6.73 32.63
CA SER A 38 7.67 -7.40 31.87
C SER A 38 7.72 -7.12 30.36
N ILE A 39 7.08 -7.99 29.57
CA ILE A 39 6.94 -7.81 28.10
C ILE A 39 6.14 -6.54 27.74
N VAL A 40 5.18 -6.15 28.58
CA VAL A 40 4.36 -4.95 28.38
C VAL A 40 5.18 -3.69 28.58
N GLU A 41 6.05 -3.68 29.60
CA GLU A 41 6.99 -2.59 29.84
C GLU A 41 8.02 -2.49 28.72
N ASP A 42 8.55 -3.62 28.25
CA ASP A 42 9.48 -3.70 27.11
C ASP A 42 8.85 -3.11 25.83
N ALA A 43 7.61 -3.50 25.50
CA ALA A 43 6.88 -2.94 24.37
C ALA A 43 6.63 -1.44 24.50
N MET A 44 6.18 -0.99 25.67
CA MET A 44 5.97 0.44 25.95
C MET A 44 7.25 1.25 25.82
N GLN A 45 8.36 0.73 26.33
CA GLN A 45 9.64 1.42 26.26
C GLN A 45 10.17 1.43 24.83
N PHE A 46 10.01 0.34 24.08
CA PHE A 46 10.36 0.30 22.67
C PHE A 46 9.56 1.33 21.87
N LEU A 47 8.24 1.39 22.02
CA LEU A 47 7.39 2.36 21.31
C LEU A 47 7.73 3.83 21.61
N ARG A 48 8.36 4.12 22.76
CA ARG A 48 8.82 5.47 23.12
C ARG A 48 10.19 5.83 22.56
N THR A 49 10.97 4.85 22.11
CA THR A 49 12.38 5.01 21.77
C THR A 49 12.74 4.49 20.37
N CYS A 50 11.82 3.81 19.70
CA CYS A 50 12.02 3.30 18.35
C CYS A 50 12.04 4.42 17.31
N SER A 51 12.50 4.09 16.11
CA SER A 51 12.39 4.99 14.97
C SER A 51 10.94 5.14 14.50
N ASP A 52 10.65 6.25 13.82
CA ASP A 52 9.34 6.50 13.22
C ASP A 52 8.88 5.33 12.34
N ALA A 53 9.79 4.72 11.57
CA ALA A 53 9.48 3.55 10.76
C ALA A 53 8.89 2.39 11.59
N HIS A 54 9.55 2.03 12.70
CA HIS A 54 9.07 0.97 13.59
C HIS A 54 7.80 1.37 14.35
N PHE A 55 7.65 2.65 14.68
CA PHE A 55 6.42 3.15 15.29
C PHE A 55 5.23 3.01 14.33
N LEU A 56 5.41 3.38 13.06
CA LEU A 56 4.39 3.22 12.03
C LEU A 56 4.08 1.74 11.75
N ASP A 57 5.09 0.84 11.82
CA ASP A 57 4.84 -0.60 11.76
C ASP A 57 3.97 -1.09 12.92
N ALA A 58 4.18 -0.56 14.14
CA ALA A 58 3.32 -0.87 15.28
C ALA A 58 1.88 -0.35 15.10
N VAL A 59 1.73 0.86 14.54
CA VAL A 59 0.40 1.41 14.18
C VAL A 59 -0.28 0.55 13.12
N GLU A 60 0.44 0.08 12.12
CA GLU A 60 -0.09 -0.82 11.10
C GLU A 60 -0.53 -2.16 11.73
N TYR A 61 0.30 -2.77 12.57
CA TYR A 61 -0.03 -4.04 13.23
C TYR A 61 -1.27 -3.96 14.13
N ILE A 62 -1.49 -2.85 14.85
CA ILE A 62 -2.62 -2.77 15.78
C ILE A 62 -3.97 -2.62 15.05
N VAL A 63 -3.98 -2.17 13.80
CA VAL A 63 -5.21 -2.02 13.00
C VAL A 63 -5.50 -3.21 12.09
N HIS A 64 -4.59 -4.18 12.02
CA HIS A 64 -4.79 -5.42 11.27
C HIS A 64 -5.88 -6.31 11.86
N SER A 65 -6.38 -7.25 11.05
CA SER A 65 -7.49 -8.13 11.42
C SER A 65 -7.14 -9.09 12.56
N ASP A 66 -5.87 -9.47 12.69
CA ASP A 66 -5.38 -10.34 13.77
C ASP A 66 -5.29 -9.62 15.13
N ALA A 67 -5.27 -8.28 15.14
CA ALA A 67 -5.38 -7.45 16.33
C ALA A 67 -6.83 -7.22 16.79
N HIS A 68 -7.82 -7.92 16.21
CA HIS A 68 -9.25 -7.69 16.48
C HIS A 68 -9.63 -7.72 17.96
N ARG A 69 -9.04 -8.64 18.74
CA ARG A 69 -9.26 -8.71 20.18
C ARG A 69 -8.73 -7.48 20.90
N CYS A 70 -7.57 -6.97 20.46
CA CYS A 70 -6.91 -5.81 21.06
C CYS A 70 -7.69 -4.50 20.90
N LEU A 71 -8.67 -4.44 19.99
CA LEU A 71 -9.49 -3.26 19.73
C LEU A 71 -10.99 -3.51 19.95
N GLY A 72 -11.37 -4.67 20.52
CA GLY A 72 -12.78 -5.02 20.75
C GLY A 72 -13.65 -4.99 19.48
N GLY A 73 -13.07 -5.28 18.32
CA GLY A 73 -13.77 -5.18 17.03
C GLY A 73 -13.99 -3.76 16.49
N GLN A 74 -13.35 -2.75 17.08
CA GLN A 74 -13.51 -1.35 16.70
C GLN A 74 -12.42 -0.85 15.74
N GLN A 75 -11.80 -1.73 14.92
CA GLN A 75 -10.71 -1.37 14.02
C GLN A 75 -11.02 -0.15 13.15
N GLU A 76 -12.18 -0.15 12.48
CA GLU A 76 -12.55 0.95 11.58
C GLU A 76 -12.63 2.29 12.32
N LYS A 77 -13.22 2.33 13.52
CA LYS A 77 -13.29 3.55 14.33
C LYS A 77 -11.91 4.00 14.79
N VAL A 78 -11.02 3.06 15.10
CA VAL A 78 -9.64 3.37 15.49
C VAL A 78 -8.87 3.95 14.30
N VAL A 79 -9.03 3.37 13.10
CA VAL A 79 -8.45 3.89 11.85
C VAL A 79 -8.93 5.31 11.57
N GLU A 80 -10.24 5.57 11.69
CA GLU A 80 -10.81 6.92 11.51
C GLU A 80 -10.21 7.92 12.49
N ARG A 81 -10.15 7.57 13.79
CA ARG A 81 -9.52 8.43 14.81
C ARG A 81 -8.03 8.65 14.57
N LEU A 82 -7.30 7.63 14.14
CA LEU A 82 -5.89 7.78 13.80
C LEU A 82 -5.71 8.73 12.62
N ASN A 83 -6.52 8.61 11.56
CA ASN A 83 -6.48 9.53 10.43
C ASN A 83 -6.86 10.97 10.82
N GLU A 84 -7.79 11.16 11.76
CA GLU A 84 -8.06 12.48 12.35
C GLU A 84 -6.81 13.05 13.02
N PHE A 85 -6.12 12.26 13.87
CA PHE A 85 -4.88 12.70 14.53
C PHE A 85 -3.78 13.04 13.53
N LEU A 86 -3.55 12.17 12.54
CA LEU A 86 -2.56 12.41 11.48
C LEU A 86 -2.86 13.71 10.71
N SER A 87 -4.14 14.00 10.48
CA SER A 87 -4.56 15.21 9.75
C SER A 87 -4.44 16.48 10.59
N VAL A 88 -4.67 16.42 11.90
CA VAL A 88 -4.54 17.58 12.81
C VAL A 88 -3.10 18.07 12.87
N ASP A 89 -2.15 17.15 12.89
CA ASP A 89 -0.71 17.45 13.00
C ASP A 89 -0.01 17.55 11.62
N ASP A 90 -0.78 17.51 10.52
CA ASP A 90 -0.28 17.49 9.12
C ASP A 90 0.82 16.44 8.89
N LEU A 91 0.64 15.27 9.50
CA LEU A 91 1.58 14.16 9.37
C LEU A 91 1.43 13.52 7.97
N PRO A 92 2.53 13.14 7.32
CA PRO A 92 2.55 12.72 5.92
C PRO A 92 2.10 11.27 5.71
N TYR A 93 1.11 10.81 6.48
CA TYR A 93 0.65 9.43 6.47
C TYR A 93 -0.88 9.35 6.44
N PHE A 94 -1.36 8.24 5.92
CA PHE A 94 -2.78 7.88 5.92
C PHE A 94 -2.92 6.38 6.18
N ILE A 95 -3.97 6.00 6.89
CA ILE A 95 -4.26 4.61 7.18
C ILE A 95 -5.45 4.18 6.34
N THR A 96 -5.23 3.21 5.44
CA THR A 96 -6.31 2.64 4.62
C THR A 96 -7.27 1.82 5.47
N LYS A 97 -8.53 1.71 5.04
CA LYS A 97 -9.52 0.84 5.68
C LYS A 97 -9.33 -0.61 5.23
N GLN A 98 -9.72 -1.55 6.10
CA GLN A 98 -9.83 -2.96 5.73
C GLN A 98 -10.90 -3.17 4.67
N ILE A 99 -10.59 -3.96 3.65
CA ILE A 99 -11.55 -4.32 2.61
C ILE A 99 -12.01 -5.76 2.81
N TRP A 100 -13.33 -5.93 2.93
CA TRP A 100 -13.98 -7.22 3.13
C TRP A 100 -14.86 -7.56 1.93
N GLU A 101 -14.89 -8.83 1.54
CA GLU A 101 -15.73 -9.33 0.45
C GLU A 101 -16.62 -10.46 0.96
N SER A 102 -17.92 -10.38 0.68
CA SER A 102 -18.84 -11.49 0.92
C SER A 102 -18.60 -12.57 -0.12
N TRP A 103 -18.33 -13.79 0.32
CA TRP A 103 -18.26 -14.96 -0.54
C TRP A 103 -19.36 -15.95 -0.16
N GLN A 104 -19.98 -16.55 -1.18
CA GLN A 104 -20.85 -17.70 -0.99
C GLN A 104 -19.99 -18.95 -0.89
N SER A 105 -20.12 -19.68 0.22
CA SER A 105 -19.66 -21.06 0.28
C SER A 105 -20.66 -21.92 -0.51
N ASP A 106 -20.16 -22.83 -1.35
CA ASP A 106 -20.99 -23.83 -2.06
C ASP A 106 -21.74 -24.77 -1.09
N ASP A 107 -21.29 -24.84 0.16
CA ASP A 107 -21.98 -25.56 1.21
C ASP A 107 -23.05 -24.65 1.84
N PHE A 108 -24.24 -25.18 2.09
CA PHE A 108 -25.46 -24.55 2.63
C PHE A 108 -25.34 -23.87 4.03
N ARG A 109 -24.15 -23.38 4.42
CA ARG A 109 -23.87 -22.66 5.66
C ARG A 109 -23.41 -21.23 5.37
N GLY A 110 -24.39 -20.37 5.09
CA GLY A 110 -24.31 -18.93 5.34
C GLY A 110 -23.40 -18.10 4.42
N GLN A 111 -23.74 -16.82 4.33
CA GLN A 111 -22.90 -15.80 3.71
C GLN A 111 -21.65 -15.65 4.57
N SER A 112 -20.46 -15.85 4.00
CA SER A 112 -19.19 -15.72 4.70
C SER A 112 -18.45 -14.48 4.21
N ILE A 113 -17.63 -13.84 5.06
CA ILE A 113 -16.89 -12.61 4.71
C ILE A 113 -15.39 -12.82 4.83
N ARG A 114 -14.63 -12.53 3.75
CA ARG A 114 -13.17 -12.69 3.72
C ARG A 114 -12.52 -11.34 3.66
N LEU A 115 -11.43 -11.20 4.37
CA LEU A 115 -10.56 -10.05 4.22
C LEU A 115 -9.83 -10.13 2.87
N LEU A 116 -9.90 -9.05 2.10
CA LEU A 116 -9.18 -8.87 0.85
C LEU A 116 -7.92 -8.03 1.01
N GLU A 117 -8.00 -6.98 1.84
CA GLU A 117 -6.93 -6.01 2.04
C GLU A 117 -6.89 -5.61 3.53
N GLU A 118 -5.73 -5.75 4.14
CA GLU A 118 -5.49 -5.22 5.49
C GLU A 118 -5.35 -3.70 5.44
N SER A 119 -5.69 -3.04 6.56
CA SER A 119 -5.35 -1.63 6.76
C SER A 119 -3.84 -1.45 6.70
N LYS A 120 -3.37 -0.51 5.87
CA LYS A 120 -1.95 -0.16 5.76
C LYS A 120 -1.72 1.30 6.07
N VAL A 121 -0.56 1.61 6.63
CA VAL A 121 -0.07 2.98 6.74
C VAL A 121 0.64 3.31 5.43
N ILE A 122 0.12 4.27 4.68
CA ILE A 122 0.62 4.70 3.37
C ILE A 122 1.09 6.16 3.43
N PRO A 123 2.03 6.57 2.56
CA PRO A 123 2.44 7.97 2.46
C PRO A 123 1.29 8.87 1.96
N LYS A 124 1.20 10.07 2.53
CA LYS A 124 0.22 11.11 2.21
C LYS A 124 0.85 12.50 2.36
N ASP A 125 1.94 12.74 1.67
CA ASP A 125 2.65 14.02 1.75
C ASP A 125 1.87 15.21 1.14
N SER A 126 0.82 14.95 0.38
CA SER A 126 -0.03 15.99 -0.21
C SER A 126 -1.48 15.52 -0.21
N GLN A 127 -2.33 16.25 0.53
CA GLN A 127 -3.77 16.02 0.58
C GLN A 127 -4.38 16.00 -0.83
N VAL A 128 -4.05 17.00 -1.65
CA VAL A 128 -4.60 17.15 -3.01
C VAL A 128 -4.24 15.95 -3.87
N ILE A 129 -2.96 15.56 -3.93
CA ILE A 129 -2.55 14.40 -4.74
C ILE A 129 -3.18 13.11 -4.23
N HIS A 130 -3.31 12.95 -2.92
CA HIS A 130 -3.97 11.80 -2.34
C HIS A 130 -5.44 11.72 -2.78
N GLU A 131 -6.20 12.81 -2.65
CA GLU A 131 -7.62 12.87 -3.05
C GLU A 131 -7.83 12.76 -4.56
N THR A 132 -6.96 13.33 -5.38
CA THR A 132 -7.20 13.40 -6.85
C THR A 132 -6.54 12.28 -7.64
N ALA A 133 -5.60 11.53 -7.05
CA ALA A 133 -4.88 10.47 -7.76
C ALA A 133 -4.76 9.17 -6.95
N ILE A 134 -4.26 9.21 -5.71
CA ILE A 134 -3.99 7.99 -4.94
C ILE A 134 -5.29 7.27 -4.56
N GLU A 135 -6.25 7.96 -3.93
CA GLU A 135 -7.51 7.34 -3.51
C GLU A 135 -8.34 6.85 -4.72
N PRO A 136 -8.52 7.63 -5.81
CA PRO A 136 -9.19 7.12 -7.02
C PRO A 136 -8.49 5.90 -7.65
N ALA A 137 -7.16 5.84 -7.60
CA ALA A 137 -6.42 4.66 -8.04
C ALA A 137 -6.69 3.45 -7.13
N LEU A 138 -6.71 3.63 -5.81
CA LEU A 138 -7.04 2.55 -4.88
C LEU A 138 -8.48 2.05 -5.07
N GLU A 139 -9.44 2.95 -5.27
CA GLU A 139 -10.84 2.62 -5.58
C GLU A 139 -10.95 1.78 -6.87
N LEU A 140 -10.26 2.19 -7.94
CA LEU A 140 -10.15 1.42 -9.18
C LEU A 140 -9.54 0.02 -8.92
N LEU A 141 -8.41 -0.03 -8.23
CA LEU A 141 -7.63 -1.24 -8.03
C LEU A 141 -8.32 -2.25 -7.11
N ARG A 142 -9.20 -1.81 -6.20
CA ARG A 142 -10.01 -2.68 -5.33
C ARG A 142 -11.07 -3.49 -6.06
N GLN A 143 -11.36 -3.18 -7.33
CA GLN A 143 -12.23 -4.02 -8.15
C GLN A 143 -11.63 -5.42 -8.34
N PRO A 144 -12.42 -6.51 -8.35
CA PRO A 144 -11.90 -7.89 -8.37
C PRO A 144 -10.92 -8.19 -9.51
N ALA A 145 -11.12 -7.58 -10.69
CA ALA A 145 -10.27 -7.77 -11.85
C ALA A 145 -8.84 -7.21 -11.68
N PHE A 146 -8.67 -6.19 -10.85
CA PHE A 146 -7.41 -5.48 -10.64
C PHE A 146 -6.68 -5.91 -9.36
N ARG A 147 -7.12 -6.99 -8.69
CA ARG A 147 -6.55 -7.45 -7.42
C ARG A 147 -5.02 -7.59 -7.41
N HIS A 148 -4.42 -8.09 -8.49
CA HIS A 148 -2.97 -8.22 -8.61
C HIS A 148 -2.29 -6.84 -8.71
N ALA A 149 -2.85 -5.94 -9.54
CA ALA A 149 -2.37 -4.57 -9.66
C ALA A 149 -2.50 -3.82 -8.32
N ASN A 150 -3.55 -4.07 -7.54
CA ASN A 150 -3.72 -3.52 -6.20
C ASN A 150 -2.61 -3.97 -5.26
N ALA A 151 -2.35 -5.28 -5.18
CA ALA A 151 -1.31 -5.83 -4.33
C ALA A 151 0.07 -5.24 -4.68
N GLU A 152 0.37 -5.06 -5.97
CA GLU A 152 1.60 -4.43 -6.44
C GLU A 152 1.69 -2.95 -6.06
N PHE A 153 0.59 -2.19 -6.18
CA PHE A 153 0.58 -0.77 -5.83
C PHE A 153 0.66 -0.52 -4.32
N MET A 154 -0.07 -1.30 -3.52
CA MET A 154 0.00 -1.27 -2.06
C MET A 154 1.41 -1.62 -1.57
N ALA A 155 2.07 -2.59 -2.21
CA ALA A 155 3.46 -2.92 -1.90
C ALA A 155 4.44 -1.82 -2.33
N ALA A 156 4.13 -1.03 -3.36
CA ALA A 156 4.94 0.14 -3.73
C ALA A 156 4.82 1.26 -2.69
N LEU A 157 3.61 1.53 -2.18
CA LEU A 157 3.36 2.49 -1.11
C LEU A 157 4.09 2.09 0.19
N GLU A 158 4.08 0.81 0.53
CA GLU A 158 4.83 0.26 1.66
C GLU A 158 6.35 0.40 1.47
N ASP A 159 6.88 0.05 0.29
CA ASP A 159 8.30 0.23 -0.01
C ASP A 159 8.73 1.69 0.14
N TYR A 160 7.91 2.64 -0.31
CA TYR A 160 8.18 4.06 -0.12
C TYR A 160 8.25 4.42 1.36
N ARG A 161 7.26 3.98 2.16
CA ARG A 161 7.24 4.20 3.62
C ARG A 161 8.49 3.64 4.30
N HIS A 162 9.01 2.50 3.85
CA HIS A 162 10.25 1.89 4.35
C HIS A 162 11.52 2.39 3.67
N GLN A 163 11.47 3.47 2.88
CA GLN A 163 12.60 4.06 2.16
C GLN A 163 13.29 3.11 1.16
N LYS A 164 12.58 2.06 0.71
CA LYS A 164 13.00 1.13 -0.35
C LYS A 164 12.66 1.68 -1.72
N PHE A 165 13.17 2.87 -2.03
CA PHE A 165 12.78 3.65 -3.21
C PHE A 165 12.99 2.92 -4.55
N GLY A 166 14.02 2.08 -4.67
CA GLY A 166 14.26 1.27 -5.87
C GLY A 166 13.18 0.21 -6.11
N ASP A 167 12.71 -0.43 -5.04
CA ASP A 167 11.63 -1.43 -5.10
C ASP A 167 10.27 -0.76 -5.32
N CYS A 168 10.04 0.40 -4.68
CA CYS A 168 8.86 1.24 -4.91
C CYS A 168 8.66 1.54 -6.40
N VAL A 169 9.69 2.05 -7.09
CA VAL A 169 9.60 2.37 -8.52
C VAL A 169 9.37 1.11 -9.37
N THR A 170 9.98 -0.01 -9.00
CA THR A 170 9.76 -1.29 -9.68
C THR A 170 8.31 -1.73 -9.57
N LYS A 171 7.74 -1.72 -8.37
CA LYS A 171 6.36 -2.17 -8.10
C LYS A 171 5.31 -1.20 -8.64
N CYS A 172 5.61 0.11 -8.73
CA CYS A 172 4.79 1.07 -9.46
C CYS A 172 4.58 0.65 -10.92
N ASN A 173 5.66 0.25 -11.61
CA ASN A 173 5.53 -0.22 -12.99
C ASN A 173 4.85 -1.58 -13.11
N SER A 174 5.08 -2.49 -12.15
CA SER A 174 4.38 -3.78 -12.12
C SER A 174 2.86 -3.57 -12.05
N SER A 175 2.39 -2.73 -11.12
CA SER A 175 0.97 -2.40 -10.99
C SER A 175 0.42 -1.76 -12.29
N TYR A 176 1.16 -0.83 -12.87
CA TYR A 176 0.77 -0.18 -14.12
C TYR A 176 0.64 -1.16 -15.29
N GLU A 177 1.59 -2.08 -15.46
CA GLU A 177 1.51 -3.15 -16.45
C GLU A 177 0.32 -4.08 -16.20
N SER A 178 0.08 -4.45 -14.94
CA SER A 178 -1.07 -5.28 -14.55
C SER A 178 -2.40 -4.59 -14.89
N VAL A 179 -2.55 -3.29 -14.64
CA VAL A 179 -3.73 -2.51 -15.07
C VAL A 179 -3.90 -2.59 -16.59
N MET A 180 -2.85 -2.31 -17.36
CA MET A 180 -2.94 -2.37 -18.82
C MET A 180 -3.29 -3.76 -19.35
N LYS A 181 -2.76 -4.83 -18.74
CA LYS A 181 -3.09 -6.22 -19.11
C LYS A 181 -4.55 -6.56 -18.80
N VAL A 182 -5.08 -6.10 -17.66
CA VAL A 182 -6.50 -6.26 -17.31
C VAL A 182 -7.38 -5.53 -18.31
N ILE A 183 -7.06 -4.26 -18.64
CA ILE A 183 -7.77 -3.47 -19.66
C ILE A 183 -7.79 -4.22 -20.99
N CYS A 184 -6.62 -4.63 -21.49
CA CYS A 184 -6.52 -5.35 -22.76
C CYS A 184 -7.29 -6.68 -22.75
N GLY A 185 -7.28 -7.40 -21.63
CA GLY A 185 -8.01 -8.65 -21.46
C GLY A 185 -9.53 -8.45 -21.48
N GLN A 186 -10.04 -7.50 -20.70
CA GLN A 186 -11.49 -7.26 -20.61
C GLN A 186 -12.07 -6.62 -21.88
N LYS A 187 -11.30 -5.77 -22.56
CA LYS A 187 -11.72 -5.10 -23.79
C LYS A 187 -11.41 -5.87 -25.07
N GLY A 188 -10.66 -6.97 -24.96
CA GLY A 188 -10.27 -7.78 -26.11
C GLY A 188 -9.24 -7.10 -27.03
N PHE A 189 -8.43 -6.18 -26.51
CA PHE A 189 -7.46 -5.40 -27.30
C PHE A 189 -6.24 -6.19 -27.80
N GLY A 190 -6.11 -7.47 -27.42
CA GLY A 190 -5.04 -8.36 -27.83
C GLY A 190 -3.69 -8.00 -27.20
N TYR A 191 -3.14 -8.89 -26.38
CA TYR A 191 -1.81 -8.72 -25.79
C TYR A 191 -1.18 -10.08 -25.48
N THR A 192 0.13 -10.08 -25.23
CA THR A 192 0.84 -11.26 -24.71
C THR A 192 1.39 -11.00 -23.31
N GLN A 193 1.55 -12.05 -22.50
CA GLN A 193 1.99 -11.90 -21.10
C GLN A 193 3.37 -11.24 -20.96
N GLY A 194 4.24 -11.38 -21.96
CA GLY A 194 5.58 -10.76 -22.01
C GLY A 194 5.62 -9.39 -22.67
N ASP A 195 4.48 -8.80 -23.04
CA ASP A 195 4.45 -7.47 -23.63
C ASP A 195 4.92 -6.42 -22.60
N THR A 196 5.83 -5.56 -23.04
CA THR A 196 6.35 -4.46 -22.22
C THR A 196 5.30 -3.37 -22.04
N THR A 197 5.46 -2.56 -20.99
CA THR A 197 4.74 -1.29 -20.77
C THR A 197 4.52 -0.50 -22.07
N SER A 198 5.57 -0.31 -22.89
CA SER A 198 5.46 0.46 -24.15
C SER A 198 4.51 -0.17 -25.17
N LYS A 199 4.53 -1.50 -25.30
CA LYS A 199 3.69 -2.22 -26.26
C LYS A 199 2.24 -2.23 -25.79
N LEU A 200 2.01 -2.51 -24.50
CA LEU A 200 0.67 -2.47 -23.89
C LEU A 200 0.03 -1.08 -24.03
N LEU A 201 0.77 -0.02 -23.73
CA LEU A 201 0.30 1.36 -23.84
C LEU A 201 -0.08 1.69 -25.29
N ARG A 202 0.77 1.38 -26.27
CA ARG A 202 0.47 1.60 -27.70
C ARG A 202 -0.77 0.84 -28.17
N THR A 203 -0.95 -0.39 -27.70
CA THR A 203 -2.15 -1.18 -27.99
C THR A 203 -3.41 -0.46 -27.48
N ILE A 204 -3.44 -0.05 -26.21
CA ILE A 204 -4.59 0.66 -25.63
C ILE A 204 -4.84 1.97 -26.37
N MET A 205 -3.80 2.78 -26.61
CA MET A 205 -3.92 4.06 -27.32
C MET A 205 -4.48 3.88 -28.73
N GLY A 206 -4.04 2.86 -29.48
CA GLY A 206 -4.54 2.59 -30.82
C GLY A 206 -6.02 2.18 -30.83
N GLN A 207 -6.44 1.35 -29.89
CA GLN A 207 -7.84 0.88 -29.79
C GLN A 207 -8.79 1.96 -29.27
N THR A 208 -8.30 2.86 -28.41
CA THR A 208 -9.07 3.98 -27.85
C THR A 208 -8.94 5.28 -28.64
N GLN A 209 -8.20 5.26 -29.76
CA GLN A 209 -7.96 6.41 -30.65
C GLN A 209 -7.38 7.63 -29.91
N MET A 210 -6.50 7.38 -28.94
CA MET A 210 -5.80 8.45 -28.23
C MET A 210 -4.77 9.13 -29.15
N ASP A 211 -4.64 10.45 -29.03
CA ASP A 211 -3.60 11.20 -29.73
C ASP A 211 -2.19 10.73 -29.33
N SER A 212 -1.28 10.71 -30.30
CA SER A 212 0.09 10.17 -30.11
C SER A 212 0.91 10.93 -29.08
N PHE A 213 0.59 12.20 -28.78
CA PHE A 213 1.31 12.98 -27.77
C PHE A 213 1.19 12.37 -26.36
N TRP A 214 0.14 11.59 -26.10
CA TRP A 214 -0.07 10.91 -24.80
C TRP A 214 0.96 9.82 -24.51
N GLU A 215 1.62 9.26 -25.53
CA GLU A 215 2.57 8.17 -25.33
C GLU A 215 3.73 8.61 -24.42
N SER A 216 4.29 9.80 -24.66
CA SER A 216 5.46 10.26 -23.91
C SER A 216 5.17 10.46 -22.41
N PRO A 217 4.10 11.19 -21.99
CA PRO A 217 3.73 11.31 -20.58
C PRO A 217 3.42 9.97 -19.90
N LEU A 218 2.67 9.10 -20.58
CA LEU A 218 2.20 7.83 -20.00
C LEU A 218 3.28 6.75 -19.95
N LEU A 219 4.35 6.89 -20.73
CA LEU A 219 5.49 5.97 -20.72
C LEU A 219 6.50 6.28 -19.61
N ILE A 220 6.39 7.43 -18.93
CA ILE A 220 7.31 7.85 -17.87
C ILE A 220 7.45 6.79 -16.77
N VAL A 221 6.35 6.14 -16.38
CA VAL A 221 6.35 5.05 -15.38
C VAL A 221 7.36 3.95 -15.76
N GLY A 222 7.30 3.47 -17.00
CA GLY A 222 8.21 2.44 -17.51
C GLY A 222 9.64 2.94 -17.69
N ILE A 223 9.83 4.20 -18.08
CA ILE A 223 11.16 4.81 -18.19
C ILE A 223 11.83 4.89 -16.81
N LEU A 224 11.11 5.35 -15.79
CA LEU A 224 11.60 5.44 -14.41
C LEU A 224 12.05 4.06 -13.91
N ARG A 225 11.21 3.03 -14.08
CA ARG A 225 11.58 1.66 -13.69
C ARG A 225 12.82 1.16 -14.43
N ASN A 226 12.93 1.37 -15.74
CA ASN A 226 14.08 0.88 -16.50
C ASN A 226 15.40 1.59 -16.12
N LYS A 227 15.33 2.90 -15.84
CA LYS A 227 16.50 3.69 -15.47
C LYS A 227 16.91 3.50 -14.02
N LEU A 228 15.95 3.43 -13.11
CA LEU A 228 16.15 3.59 -11.67
C LEU A 228 15.74 2.38 -10.82
N GLY A 229 14.87 1.51 -11.33
CA GLY A 229 14.34 0.37 -10.57
C GLY A 229 15.41 -0.68 -10.22
N SER A 230 15.11 -1.44 -9.17
CA SER A 230 15.92 -2.56 -8.64
C SER A 230 15.82 -3.85 -9.45
N ALA A 231 14.92 -3.92 -10.44
CA ALA A 231 14.64 -5.14 -11.22
C ALA A 231 15.81 -5.66 -12.09
N HIS A 232 16.87 -4.87 -12.26
CA HIS A 232 18.06 -5.24 -13.03
C HIS A 232 19.31 -5.07 -12.17
N GLY A 233 20.28 -5.98 -12.32
CA GLY A 233 21.55 -5.91 -11.61
C GLY A 233 22.22 -4.54 -11.77
N ALA A 234 22.72 -3.98 -10.67
CA ALA A 234 23.29 -2.64 -10.63
C ALA A 234 24.62 -2.50 -11.39
N GLY A 235 25.29 -3.61 -11.70
CA GLY A 235 26.65 -3.59 -12.26
C GLY A 235 27.63 -2.94 -11.28
N GLU A 236 28.51 -2.06 -11.79
CA GLU A 236 29.55 -1.41 -10.98
C GLU A 236 29.05 -0.25 -10.11
N LYS A 237 27.87 0.34 -10.42
CA LYS A 237 27.33 1.50 -9.70
C LYS A 237 25.94 1.21 -9.15
N ALA A 238 25.78 1.34 -7.83
CA ALA A 238 24.48 1.27 -7.19
C ALA A 238 23.53 2.32 -7.79
N LYS A 239 22.37 1.87 -8.27
CA LYS A 239 21.27 2.78 -8.63
C LYS A 239 20.60 3.23 -7.34
N VAL A 240 20.85 4.47 -6.94
CA VAL A 240 20.15 5.10 -5.82
C VAL A 240 19.00 5.90 -6.37
N VAL A 241 17.79 5.59 -5.92
CA VAL A 241 16.59 6.35 -6.27
C VAL A 241 16.37 7.40 -5.19
N PRO A 242 16.40 8.70 -5.52
CA PRO A 242 16.06 9.74 -4.56
C PRO A 242 14.58 9.66 -4.16
N GLU A 243 14.28 9.99 -2.91
CA GLU A 243 12.92 9.98 -2.34
C GLU A 243 11.92 10.73 -3.22
N HIS A 244 12.22 11.97 -3.61
CA HIS A 244 11.32 12.77 -4.46
C HIS A 244 11.01 12.13 -5.83
N VAL A 245 11.91 11.29 -6.34
CA VAL A 245 11.69 10.55 -7.60
C VAL A 245 10.77 9.36 -7.37
N ALA A 246 10.94 8.61 -6.28
CA ALA A 246 10.03 7.53 -5.92
C ALA A 246 8.63 8.06 -5.61
N LYS A 247 8.54 9.22 -4.95
CA LYS A 247 7.29 9.94 -4.71
C LYS A 247 6.60 10.32 -6.01
N TYR A 248 7.36 10.90 -6.93
CA TYR A 248 6.84 11.24 -8.26
C TYR A 248 6.36 9.98 -8.99
N ALA A 249 7.08 8.86 -8.90
CA ALA A 249 6.69 7.58 -9.49
C ALA A 249 5.33 7.10 -8.98
N LEU A 250 5.09 7.13 -7.66
CA LEU A 250 3.78 6.79 -7.08
C LEU A 250 2.66 7.66 -7.65
N ASN A 251 2.86 8.98 -7.66
CA ASN A 251 1.86 9.94 -8.09
C ASN A 251 1.52 9.80 -9.59
N VAL A 252 2.54 9.69 -10.45
CA VAL A 252 2.33 9.53 -11.89
C VAL A 252 1.72 8.17 -12.21
N THR A 253 2.12 7.10 -11.52
CA THR A 253 1.49 5.77 -11.68
C THR A 253 0.02 5.80 -11.31
N ALA A 254 -0.36 6.36 -10.15
CA ALA A 254 -1.75 6.47 -9.74
C ALA A 254 -2.60 7.22 -10.76
N SER A 255 -2.17 8.42 -11.14
CA SER A 255 -2.88 9.25 -12.13
C SER A 255 -2.97 8.58 -13.51
N ALA A 256 -1.92 7.90 -13.96
CA ALA A 256 -1.90 7.23 -15.25
C ALA A 256 -2.81 6.00 -15.30
N MET A 257 -2.90 5.22 -14.21
CA MET A 257 -3.82 4.08 -14.11
C MET A 257 -5.28 4.52 -14.22
N VAL A 258 -5.67 5.55 -13.46
CA VAL A 258 -7.03 6.12 -13.51
C VAL A 258 -7.32 6.65 -14.90
N PHE A 259 -6.41 7.45 -15.47
CA PHE A 259 -6.58 8.02 -16.81
C PHE A 259 -6.75 6.95 -17.89
N LEU A 260 -5.89 5.91 -17.92
CA LEU A 260 -5.99 4.84 -18.91
C LEU A 260 -7.27 4.03 -18.77
N ASN A 261 -7.69 3.74 -17.54
CA ASN A 261 -8.98 3.11 -17.29
C ASN A 261 -10.11 3.98 -17.87
N ASP A 262 -10.13 5.27 -17.56
CA ASP A 262 -11.18 6.16 -18.05
C ASP A 262 -11.20 6.25 -19.58
N GLN A 263 -10.06 6.18 -20.28
CA GLN A 263 -10.04 6.12 -21.74
C GLN A 263 -10.59 4.80 -22.29
N ALA A 264 -10.30 3.67 -21.63
CA ALA A 264 -10.68 2.35 -22.11
C ALA A 264 -12.16 1.99 -21.84
N TYR A 265 -12.78 2.59 -20.82
CA TYR A 265 -14.16 2.30 -20.41
C TYR A 265 -15.16 3.45 -20.69
N LYS A 266 -14.79 4.39 -21.55
CA LYS A 266 -15.77 5.24 -22.25
C LYS A 266 -16.72 4.38 -23.08
#